data_AF-A0A967F349-F1
#
_entry.id   AF-A0A967F349-F1
#
_cell.length_a   1.000
_cell.length_b   1.000
_cell.length_c   1.000
_cell.angle_alpha   90.00
_cell.angle_beta   90.00
_cell.angle_gamma   90.00
#
_symmetry.space_group_name_H-M   'P 1'
#
loop_
_entity.id
_entity.type
_entity.pdbx_description
1 polymer ?
#
loop_
_entity_poly.entity_id
_entity_poly.type
_entity_poly.pdbx_seq_one_letter_code
_entity_poly.pdbx_strand_id
1 'polypeptide(L)'
;MTDIFADGTGSVVVSNGVVRIELVQLRRKDDKAELESQTTGSLLMPVASLKHLTLQLAKALEQIQARAAEKDRLEGSAKGDDLDEALSNL
;
A
#
# COMPACT_ATOMS: atom_id res chain seq x y z
N MET A 1 -15.94 20.93 -12.02
CA MET A 1 -15.86 19.87 -11.00
C MET A 1 -14.38 19.76 -10.69
N THR A 2 -13.94 20.10 -9.48
CA THR A 2 -12.51 20.22 -9.18
C THR A 2 -11.96 18.80 -8.97
N ASP A 3 -11.30 18.25 -9.99
CA ASP A 3 -10.85 16.86 -9.98
C ASP A 3 -9.79 16.65 -8.88
N ILE A 4 -10.08 15.76 -7.94
CA ILE A 4 -9.13 15.29 -6.93
C ILE A 4 -8.26 14.23 -7.60
N PHE A 5 -6.94 14.45 -7.64
CA PHE A 5 -6.01 13.57 -8.35
C PHE A 5 -5.44 12.48 -7.45
N ALA A 6 -5.09 12.83 -6.21
CA ALA A 6 -4.56 11.87 -5.24
C ALA A 6 -4.69 12.40 -3.81
N ASP A 7 -4.95 11.49 -2.87
CA ASP A 7 -4.75 11.74 -1.45
C ASP A 7 -3.30 11.44 -1.07
N GLY A 8 -2.76 12.18 -0.11
CA GLY A 8 -1.38 12.05 0.31
C GLY A 8 -1.09 12.55 1.72
N THR A 9 0.18 12.44 2.09
CA THR A 9 0.71 12.99 3.35
C THR A 9 1.58 14.20 3.02
N GLY A 10 1.30 15.35 3.65
CA GLY A 10 2.08 16.57 3.47
C GLY A 10 3.32 16.58 4.36
N SER A 11 3.10 16.51 5.66
CA SER A 11 4.16 16.56 6.67
C SER A 11 3.90 15.55 7.79
N VAL A 12 4.99 15.02 8.36
CA VAL A 12 4.94 14.17 9.56
C VAL A 12 5.79 14.83 10.62
N VAL A 13 5.16 15.25 11.72
CA VAL A 13 5.82 15.94 12.82
C VAL A 13 5.63 15.14 14.10
N VAL A 14 6.71 14.95 14.86
CA VAL A 14 6.68 14.29 16.16
C VAL A 14 6.97 15.31 17.24
N SER A 15 6.05 15.48 18.20
CA SER A 15 6.22 16.38 19.34
C SER A 15 5.54 15.80 20.57
N ASN A 16 6.23 15.83 21.72
CA ASN A 16 5.71 15.37 23.01
C ASN A 16 5.06 13.97 22.98
N GLY A 17 5.65 13.03 22.23
CA GLY A 17 5.14 11.65 22.12
C GLY A 17 3.89 11.50 21.25
N VAL A 18 3.44 12.57 20.58
CA VAL A 18 2.36 12.56 19.59
C VAL A 18 2.93 12.76 18.20
N VAL A 19 2.46 11.95 17.26
CA VAL A 19 2.70 12.09 15.82
C VAL A 19 1.52 12.85 15.23
N ARG A 20 1.83 13.92 14.51
CA ARG A 20 0.89 14.63 13.65
C ARG A 20 1.25 14.36 12.20
N ILE A 21 0.31 13.78 11.47
CA ILE A 21 0.40 13.54 10.03
C ILE A 21 -0.55 14.51 9.35
N GLU A 22 -0.02 15.46 8.60
CA GLU A 22 -0.84 16.34 7.76
C GLU A 22 -1.31 15.58 6.53
N LEU A 23 -2.62 15.57 6.33
CA LEU A 23 -3.25 14.97 5.16
C LEU A 23 -3.44 16.04 4.11
N VAL A 24 -3.08 15.73 2.88
CA VAL A 24 -3.17 16.63 1.74
C VAL A 24 -3.87 15.97 0.58
N GLN A 25 -4.51 16.78 -0.25
CA GLN A 25 -5.04 16.38 -1.55
C GLN A 25 -4.29 17.13 -2.64
N LEU A 26 -3.78 16.37 -3.60
CA LEU A 26 -3.28 16.93 -4.85
C LEU A 26 -4.49 17.24 -5.74
N ARG A 27 -4.66 18.53 -6.05
CA ARG A 27 -5.71 19.03 -6.91
C ARG A 27 -5.10 19.78 -8.07
N ARG A 28 -5.79 19.78 -9.22
CA ARG A 28 -5.36 20.59 -10.35
C ARG A 28 -5.56 22.07 -10.03
N LYS A 29 -4.52 22.86 -10.27
CA LYS A 29 -4.59 24.31 -10.18
C LYS A 29 -5.17 24.86 -11.47
N ASP A 30 -6.42 25.32 -11.43
CA ASP A 30 -7.13 26.08 -12.49
C ASP A 30 -6.81 25.67 -13.93
N ASP A 31 -7.49 24.69 -14.53
CA ASP A 31 -7.35 24.21 -15.93
C ASP A 31 -5.91 23.97 -16.47
N LYS A 32 -4.86 24.18 -15.67
CA LYS A 32 -3.46 23.98 -16.01
C LYS A 32 -3.04 22.55 -15.67
N ALA A 33 -1.95 22.09 -16.26
CA ALA A 33 -1.40 20.76 -15.96
C ALA A 33 -0.73 20.66 -14.57
N GLU A 34 -0.66 21.76 -13.82
CA GLU A 34 0.01 21.82 -12.52
C GLU A 34 -0.88 21.30 -11.39
N LEU A 35 -0.29 20.49 -10.51
CA LEU A 35 -0.93 20.00 -9.29
C LEU A 35 -0.50 20.85 -8.10
N GLU A 36 -1.48 21.26 -7.29
CA GLU A 36 -1.25 21.92 -6.00
C GLU A 36 -1.67 21.01 -4.84
N SER A 37 -0.90 21.09 -3.76
CA SER A 37 -1.20 20.39 -2.51
C SER A 37 -2.13 21.26 -1.66
N GLN A 38 -3.33 20.77 -1.39
CA GLN A 38 -4.26 21.38 -0.44
C GLN A 38 -4.36 20.54 0.82
N THR A 39 -4.08 21.15 1.98
CA THR A 39 -4.27 20.49 3.28
C THR A 39 -5.74 20.16 3.49
N THR A 40 -6.04 18.90 3.75
CA THR A 40 -7.39 18.40 4.02
C THR A 40 -7.64 18.11 5.49
N GLY A 41 -6.58 17.89 6.27
CA GLY A 41 -6.72 17.64 7.70
C GLY A 41 -5.42 17.24 8.37
N SER A 42 -5.54 16.76 9.61
CA SER A 42 -4.42 16.19 10.35
C SER A 42 -4.87 14.96 11.12
N LEU A 43 -4.10 13.88 11.01
CA LEU A 43 -4.22 12.70 11.84
C LEU A 43 -3.27 12.84 13.03
N LEU A 44 -3.79 12.66 14.24
CA LEU A 44 -3.04 12.73 15.48
C LEU A 44 -3.05 11.35 16.14
N MET A 45 -1.87 10.85 16.51
CA MET A 45 -1.77 9.58 17.22
C MET A 45 -0.56 9.55 18.16
N PRO A 46 -0.59 8.78 19.24
CA PRO A 46 0.60 8.50 20.03
C PRO A 46 1.68 7.81 19.18
N VAL A 47 2.96 8.11 19.42
CA VAL A 47 4.10 7.45 18.74
C VAL A 47 4.06 5.93 18.93
N ALA A 48 3.61 5.47 20.09
CA ALA A 48 3.43 4.04 20.36
C ALA A 48 2.44 3.38 19.39
N SER A 49 1.34 4.07 19.07
CA SER A 49 0.35 3.60 18.11
C SER A 49 0.91 3.54 16.69
N LEU A 50 1.71 4.53 16.28
CA LEU A 50 2.39 4.50 14.98
C LEU A 50 3.32 3.28 14.86
N LYS A 51 4.13 3.02 15.89
CA LYS A 51 5.01 1.85 15.91
C LYS A 51 4.23 0.53 15.84
N HIS A 52 3.09 0.46 16.52
CA HIS A 52 2.25 -0.73 16.46
C HIS A 52 1.66 -0.94 15.06
N LEU A 53 1.17 0.14 14.44
CA LEU A 53 0.62 0.11 13.09
C LEU A 53 1.65 -0.35 12.06
N THR A 54 2.89 0.14 12.14
CA THR A 54 3.96 -0.27 11.21
C THR A 54 4.34 -1.74 11.34
N LEU A 55 4.36 -2.28 12.57
CA LEU A 55 4.60 -3.71 12.80
C LEU A 55 3.46 -4.58 12.27
N GLN A 56 2.22 -4.18 12.50
CA GLN A 56 1.06 -4.90 11.96
C GLN A 56 1.04 -4.88 10.42
N LEU A 57 1.38 -3.74 9.82
CA LEU A 57 1.47 -3.60 8.37
C LEU A 57 2.56 -4.50 7.78
N ALA A 58 3.76 -4.50 8.36
CA ALA A 58 4.86 -5.37 7.91
C ALA A 58 4.44 -6.85 7.95
N LYS A 59 3.81 -7.29 9.05
CA LYS A 59 3.30 -8.66 9.19
C LYS A 59 2.22 -9.00 8.16
N ALA A 60 1.31 -8.07 7.88
CA ALA A 60 0.29 -8.26 6.85
C ALA A 60 0.90 -8.39 5.45
N LEU A 61 1.91 -7.58 5.13
CA LEU A 61 2.62 -7.65 3.86
C LEU A 61 3.38 -8.97 3.70
N GLU A 62 4.06 -9.45 4.74
CA GLU A 62 4.71 -10.76 4.74
C GLU A 62 3.70 -11.90 4.47
N GLN A 63 2.53 -11.85 5.10
CA GLN A 63 1.48 -12.85 4.87
C GLN A 63 0.94 -12.81 3.43
N ILE A 64 0.81 -11.62 2.84
CA ILE A 64 0.39 -11.48 1.45
C ILE A 64 1.44 -12.07 0.50
N GLN A 65 2.72 -11.77 0.73
CA GLN A 65 3.82 -12.30 -0.08
C GLN A 65 3.92 -13.83 0.03
N ALA A 66 3.79 -14.39 1.23
CA ALA A 66 3.78 -15.84 1.44
C ALA A 66 2.61 -16.51 0.69
N ARG A 67 1.42 -15.91 0.71
CA ARG A 67 0.26 -16.40 -0.05
C ARG A 67 0.45 -16.30 -1.57
N ALA A 68 1.10 -15.24 -2.05
CA ALA A 68 1.41 -15.09 -3.47
C ALA A 68 2.42 -16.17 -3.92
N ALA A 69 3.50 -16.37 -3.16
CA ALA A 69 4.49 -17.40 -3.45
C ALA A 69 3.92 -18.82 -3.38
N GLU A 70 3.00 -19.09 -2.45
CA GLU A 70 2.30 -20.38 -2.38
C GLU A 70 1.37 -20.59 -3.58
N LYS A 71 0.66 -19.54 -3.99
CA LYS A 71 -0.17 -19.58 -5.20
C LYS A 71 0.68 -19.84 -6.45
N ASP A 72 1.81 -19.16 -6.61
CA ASP A 72 2.73 -19.36 -7.74
C ASP A 72 3.32 -20.78 -7.76
N ARG A 73 3.60 -21.34 -6.58
CA ARG A 73 4.03 -22.75 -6.46
C ARG A 73 2.94 -23.71 -6.90
N LEU A 74 1.71 -23.56 -6.40
CA LEU A 74 0.58 -24.41 -6.77
C LEU A 74 0.26 -24.32 -8.26
N GLU A 75 0.31 -23.12 -8.86
CA GLU A 75 0.14 -22.93 -10.30
C GLU A 75 1.31 -23.50 -11.13
N GLY A 76 2.54 -23.47 -10.59
CA GLY A 76 3.71 -24.11 -11.19
C GLY A 76 3.65 -25.65 -11.13
N SER A 77 3.14 -26.20 -10.03
CA SER A 77 2.92 -27.65 -9.86
C SER A 77 1.84 -28.18 -10.79
N ALA A 78 0.76 -27.42 -11.00
CA ALA A 78 -0.32 -27.80 -11.92
C ALA A 78 0.15 -27.91 -13.38
N LYS A 79 1.19 -27.17 -13.80
CA LYS A 79 1.79 -27.29 -15.14
C LYS A 79 2.80 -28.42 -15.28
N GLY A 80 3.32 -28.95 -14.17
CA GLY A 80 4.28 -30.07 -14.15
C GLY A 80 3.60 -31.42 -14.31
N ASP A 81 2.49 -31.63 -13.59
CA ASP A 81 1.76 -32.92 -13.63
C ASP A 81 1.10 -33.19 -14.99
N ASP A 82 0.57 -32.16 -15.68
CA ASP A 82 -0.04 -32.33 -17.01
C ASP A 82 0.97 -32.70 -18.11
N LEU A 83 2.25 -32.32 -17.95
CA LEU A 83 3.31 -32.61 -18.93
C LEU A 83 3.87 -34.03 -18.79
N ASP A 84 4.00 -34.53 -17.56
CA ASP A 84 4.42 -35.90 -17.29
C ASP A 84 3.32 -36.91 -17.66
N GLU A 85 2.04 -36.58 -17.46
CA GLU A 85 0.92 -37.43 -17.88
C GLU A 85 0.78 -37.49 -19.42
N ALA A 86 1.08 -36.38 -20.11
CA ALA A 86 1.11 -36.32 -21.59
C ALA A 86 2.30 -37.06 -22.21
N LEU A 87 3.46 -37.12 -21.53
CA LEU A 87 4.65 -37.86 -21.99
C LEU A 87 4.60 -39.35 -21.65
N SER A 88 3.84 -39.77 -20.63
CA SER A 88 3.66 -41.20 -20.31
C SER A 88 2.67 -41.94 -21.22
N ASN A 89 1.89 -41.20 -22.01
CA ASN A 89 0.90 -41.72 -22.95
C ASN A 89 1.40 -41.76 -24.43
N LEU A 90 2.71 -41.57 -24.66
CA LEU A 90 3.38 -41.80 -25.95
C LEU A 90 4.25 -43.06 -25.91
#